data_AF-A0A386PNA7-F1
#
_entry.id   AF-A0A386PNA7-F1
#
_cell.length_a   1.000
_cell.length_b   1.000
_cell.length_c   1.000
_cell.angle_alpha   90.00
_cell.angle_beta   90.00
_cell.angle_gamma   90.00
#
_symmetry.space_group_name_H-M   'P 1'
#
loop_
_entity.id
_entity.type
_entity.pdbx_description
1 polymer ?
#
loop_
_entity_poly.entity_id
_entity_poly.type
_entity_poly.pdbx_seq_one_letter_code
_entity_poly.pdbx_strand_id
1 'polypeptide(L)'
;MFLIKKIILSIYVGLISYFIITPIFGERGIVNYKELHNNLILMKNHIETLKETQKTLKTRYINLQISKPAILREASKIGYYPKNSIIIKNPDDNENYNQGKILHLQNTSKNNNIDKNFYLISIVISLIFYFVLSYLETLKILNKGR
;
A
#
# COMPACT_ATOMS: atom_id res chain seq x y z
N MET A 1 9.82 44.33 -18.40
CA MET A 1 9.03 43.35 -19.17
C MET A 1 7.57 43.64 -18.84
N PHE A 2 6.73 43.96 -19.83
CA PHE A 2 5.29 44.22 -19.60
C PHE A 2 4.71 43.11 -18.71
N LEU A 3 4.06 43.49 -17.60
CA LEU A 3 3.55 42.62 -16.53
C LEU A 3 2.93 41.30 -17.07
N ILE A 4 2.22 41.41 -18.18
CA ILE A 4 1.55 40.33 -18.91
C ILE A 4 2.53 39.22 -19.35
N LYS A 5 3.69 39.57 -19.92
CA LYS A 5 4.69 38.58 -20.38
C LYS A 5 5.24 37.75 -19.22
N LYS A 6 5.38 38.34 -18.04
CA LYS A 6 5.87 37.67 -16.83
C LYS A 6 4.85 36.69 -16.26
N ILE A 7 3.58 37.10 -16.25
CA ILE A 7 2.47 36.23 -15.84
C ILE A 7 2.36 35.03 -16.78
N ILE A 8 2.40 35.26 -18.10
CA ILE A 8 2.36 34.19 -19.11
C ILE A 8 3.54 33.23 -18.94
N LEU A 9 4.75 33.74 -18.73
CA LEU A 9 5.95 32.91 -18.55
C LEU A 9 5.86 32.07 -17.26
N SER A 10 5.33 32.63 -16.17
CA SER A 10 5.10 31.90 -14.92
C SER A 10 4.12 30.75 -15.10
N ILE A 11 2.99 31.01 -15.77
CA ILE A 11 1.97 29.98 -16.06
C ILE A 11 2.57 28.89 -16.94
N TYR A 12 3.38 29.25 -17.94
CA TYR A 12 4.05 28.31 -18.83
C TYR A 12 5.01 27.37 -18.07
N VAL A 13 5.79 27.90 -17.12
CA VAL A 13 6.66 27.09 -16.25
C VAL A 13 5.85 26.18 -15.33
N GLY A 14 4.72 26.67 -14.79
CA GLY A 14 3.78 25.84 -14.04
C GLY A 14 3.27 24.65 -14.87
N LEU A 15 2.85 24.89 -16.10
CA LEU A 15 2.37 23.84 -17.03
C LEU A 15 3.47 22.82 -17.37
N ILE A 16 4.69 23.28 -17.67
CA ILE A 16 5.82 22.38 -17.94
C ILE A 16 6.15 21.54 -16.71
N SER A 17 6.22 22.15 -15.53
CA SER A 17 6.52 21.43 -14.30
C SER A 17 5.47 20.35 -14.00
N TYR A 18 4.19 20.66 -14.22
CA TYR A 18 3.11 19.68 -14.11
C TYR A 18 3.34 18.50 -15.06
N PHE A 19 3.66 18.79 -16.32
CA PHE A 19 3.87 17.76 -17.34
C PHE A 19 5.08 16.85 -17.05
N ILE A 20 6.14 17.38 -16.43
CA ILE A 20 7.35 16.62 -16.07
C ILE A 20 7.11 15.72 -14.86
N ILE A 21 6.40 16.23 -13.84
CA ILE A 21 6.24 15.51 -12.57
C ILE A 21 5.11 14.44 -12.70
N THR A 22 4.14 14.64 -13.60
CA THR A 22 2.97 13.76 -13.80
C THR A 22 3.34 12.32 -14.16
N PRO A 23 4.25 12.03 -15.10
CA PRO A 23 4.63 10.65 -15.43
C PRO A 23 5.35 9.92 -14.29
N ILE A 24 5.85 10.62 -13.28
CA ILE A 24 6.54 9.99 -12.13
C ILE A 24 5.55 9.76 -10.99
N PHE A 25 4.79 10.80 -10.61
CA PHE A 25 3.99 10.84 -9.39
C PHE A 25 2.48 10.89 -9.61
N GLY A 26 2.01 11.05 -10.84
CA GLY A 26 0.57 11.05 -11.15
C GLY A 26 -0.05 9.67 -11.00
N GLU A 27 -1.38 9.60 -11.19
CA GLU A 27 -2.15 8.36 -11.04
C GLU A 27 -1.67 7.21 -11.94
N ARG A 28 -1.12 7.53 -13.12
CA ARG A 28 -0.51 6.56 -14.04
C ARG A 28 1.02 6.56 -13.98
N GLY A 29 1.58 7.21 -12.99
CA GLY A 29 3.00 7.39 -12.84
C GLY A 29 3.73 6.12 -12.42
N ILE A 30 5.04 6.12 -12.61
CA ILE A 30 5.93 4.99 -12.32
C ILE A 30 5.77 4.51 -10.87
N VAL A 31 5.61 5.43 -9.92
CA VAL A 31 5.48 5.09 -8.49
C VAL A 31 4.20 4.29 -8.24
N ASN A 32 3.06 4.78 -8.73
CA ASN A 32 1.77 4.11 -8.54
C ASN A 32 1.72 2.78 -9.30
N TYR A 33 2.33 2.72 -10.50
CA TYR A 33 2.43 1.47 -11.25
C TYR A 33 3.25 0.40 -10.50
N LYS A 34 4.37 0.80 -9.88
CA LYS A 34 5.20 -0.10 -9.06
C LYS A 34 4.43 -0.61 -7.83
N GLU A 35 3.69 0.27 -7.16
CA GLU A 35 2.83 -0.12 -6.04
C GLU A 35 1.74 -1.11 -6.47
N LEU A 36 1.06 -0.82 -7.57
CA LEU A 36 0.06 -1.72 -8.15
C LEU A 36 0.66 -3.09 -8.50
N HIS A 37 1.86 -3.12 -9.10
CA HIS A 37 2.55 -4.36 -9.44
C HIS A 37 2.88 -5.19 -8.20
N ASN A 38 3.41 -4.55 -7.15
CA ASN A 38 3.69 -5.24 -5.89
C ASN A 38 2.42 -5.80 -5.24
N ASN A 39 1.32 -5.04 -5.26
CA ASN A 39 0.03 -5.51 -4.75
C ASN A 39 -0.50 -6.70 -5.56
N LEU A 40 -0.32 -6.71 -6.88
CA LEU A 40 -0.66 -7.85 -7.72
C LEU A 40 0.16 -9.10 -7.38
N ILE A 41 1.46 -8.96 -7.10
CA ILE A 41 2.31 -10.06 -6.66
C ILE A 41 1.82 -10.60 -5.31
N LEU A 42 1.56 -9.72 -4.34
CA LEU A 42 1.04 -10.11 -3.03
C LEU A 42 -0.29 -10.86 -3.14
N MET A 43 -1.22 -10.37 -3.97
CA MET A 43 -2.49 -11.05 -4.22
C MET A 43 -2.30 -12.44 -4.85
N LYS A 44 -1.38 -12.58 -5.81
CA LYS A 44 -1.08 -13.89 -6.41
C LYS A 44 -0.55 -14.88 -5.36
N ASN A 45 0.39 -14.46 -4.53
CA ASN A 45 0.93 -15.29 -3.45
C ASN A 45 -0.16 -15.69 -2.44
N HIS A 46 -1.05 -14.76 -2.09
CA HIS A 46 -2.20 -15.08 -1.24
C HIS A 46 -3.16 -16.07 -1.89
N ILE A 47 -3.44 -15.96 -3.18
CA ILE A 47 -4.28 -16.92 -3.90
C ILE A 47 -3.65 -18.31 -3.91
N GLU A 48 -2.32 -18.40 -4.09
CA GLU A 48 -1.60 -19.67 -4.09
C GLU A 48 -1.64 -20.35 -2.71
N THR A 49 -1.34 -19.61 -1.65
CA THR A 49 -1.43 -20.12 -0.27
C THR A 49 -2.87 -20.53 0.12
N LEU A 50 -3.89 -19.81 -0.35
CA LEU A 50 -5.30 -20.18 -0.19
C LEU A 50 -5.62 -21.50 -0.88
N LYS A 51 -5.13 -21.72 -2.10
CA LYS A 51 -5.31 -22.99 -2.83
C LYS A 51 -4.65 -24.17 -2.12
N GLU A 52 -3.43 -23.99 -1.62
CA GLU A 52 -2.75 -25.02 -0.82
C GLU A 52 -3.54 -25.36 0.44
N THR A 53 -3.96 -24.33 1.19
CA THR A 53 -4.76 -24.48 2.40
C THR A 53 -6.07 -25.22 2.11
N GLN A 54 -6.75 -24.87 1.01
CA GLN A 54 -7.98 -25.55 0.57
C GLN A 54 -7.72 -27.04 0.25
N LYS A 55 -6.61 -27.37 -0.43
CA LYS A 55 -6.22 -28.75 -0.71
C LYS A 55 -5.99 -29.53 0.58
N THR A 56 -5.25 -28.96 1.54
CA THR A 56 -5.01 -29.58 2.85
C THR A 56 -6.32 -29.79 3.62
N LEU A 57 -7.21 -28.80 3.64
CA LEU A 57 -8.53 -28.90 4.27
C LEU A 57 -9.38 -30.00 3.64
N LYS A 58 -9.41 -30.09 2.30
CA LYS A 58 -10.14 -31.15 1.59
C LYS A 58 -9.62 -32.54 1.95
N THR A 59 -8.30 -32.73 1.99
CA THR A 59 -7.69 -34.00 2.40
C THR A 59 -8.02 -34.33 3.86
N ARG A 60 -7.93 -33.35 4.78
CA ARG A 60 -8.32 -33.55 6.19
C ARG A 60 -9.79 -33.92 6.31
N TYR A 61 -10.68 -33.24 5.60
CA TYR A 61 -12.11 -33.53 5.58
C TYR A 61 -12.40 -34.96 5.10
N ILE A 62 -11.79 -35.39 4.00
CA ILE A 62 -11.92 -36.77 3.49
C ILE A 62 -11.42 -37.77 4.53
N ASN A 63 -10.25 -37.55 5.12
CA ASN A 63 -9.70 -38.45 6.15
C ASN A 63 -10.59 -38.54 7.41
N LEU A 64 -11.19 -37.41 7.80
CA LEU A 64 -12.17 -37.34 8.89
C LEU A 64 -13.44 -38.11 8.54
N GLN A 65 -13.92 -38.03 7.30
CA GLN A 65 -15.14 -38.72 6.86
C GLN A 65 -14.96 -40.25 6.78
N ILE A 66 -13.74 -40.73 6.50
CA ILE A 66 -13.47 -42.14 6.26
C ILE A 66 -13.34 -42.96 7.54
N SER A 67 -12.91 -42.39 8.68
CA SER A 67 -12.65 -43.22 9.86
C SER A 67 -12.85 -42.52 11.21
N LYS A 68 -13.60 -43.20 12.10
CA LYS A 68 -13.77 -42.82 13.51
C LYS A 68 -12.43 -42.57 14.25
N PRO A 69 -11.35 -43.35 14.02
CA PRO A 69 -10.03 -43.06 14.58
C PRO A 69 -9.43 -41.73 14.13
N ALA A 70 -9.62 -41.32 12.88
CA ALA A 70 -9.13 -40.03 12.39
C ALA A 70 -9.86 -38.85 13.04
N ILE A 71 -11.18 -38.97 13.23
CA ILE A 71 -11.98 -38.00 13.97
C ILE A 71 -11.48 -37.86 15.40
N LEU A 72 -11.29 -38.98 16.10
CA LEU A 72 -10.77 -38.98 17.47
C LEU A 72 -9.36 -38.38 17.56
N ARG A 73 -8.50 -38.60 16.55
CA ARG A 73 -7.14 -38.06 16.51
C ARG A 73 -7.09 -36.54 16.26
N GLU A 74 -7.98 -35.99 15.45
CA GLU A 74 -8.04 -34.53 15.27
C GLU A 74 -8.78 -33.86 16.44
N ALA A 75 -9.82 -34.50 16.99
CA ALA A 75 -10.52 -34.04 18.19
C ALA A 75 -9.60 -33.95 19.41
N SER A 76 -8.68 -34.91 19.60
CA SER A 76 -7.74 -34.88 20.73
C SER A 76 -6.74 -33.73 20.66
N LYS A 77 -6.37 -33.25 19.46
CA LYS A 77 -5.48 -32.08 19.29
C LYS A 77 -6.12 -30.75 19.72
N ILE A 78 -7.45 -30.70 19.76
CA ILE A 78 -8.23 -29.53 20.19
C ILE A 78 -8.90 -29.77 21.56
N GLY A 79 -8.44 -30.78 22.31
CA GLY A 79 -8.87 -31.04 23.68
C GLY A 79 -10.16 -31.84 23.85
N TYR A 80 -10.70 -32.42 22.77
CA TYR A 80 -11.90 -33.27 22.83
C TYR A 80 -11.50 -34.74 22.91
N TYR A 81 -11.97 -35.41 23.98
CA TYR A 81 -11.71 -36.82 24.22
C TYR A 81 -13.01 -37.60 24.44
N PRO A 82 -13.06 -38.89 24.06
CA PRO A 82 -14.24 -39.72 24.28
C PRO A 82 -14.51 -39.94 25.77
N LYS A 83 -15.79 -40.13 26.12
CA LYS A 83 -16.25 -40.41 27.49
C LYS A 83 -15.52 -41.67 28.01
N ASN A 84 -14.87 -41.57 29.17
CA ASN A 84 -14.03 -42.59 29.83
C ASN A 84 -12.60 -42.77 29.29
N SER A 85 -12.04 -41.76 28.63
CA SER A 85 -10.61 -41.75 28.27
C SER A 85 -9.71 -41.31 29.44
N ILE A 86 -8.54 -41.94 29.56
CA ILE A 86 -7.50 -41.53 30.51
C ILE A 86 -6.62 -40.48 29.79
N ILE A 87 -6.63 -39.25 30.29
CA ILE A 87 -5.86 -38.13 29.73
C ILE A 87 -4.61 -37.95 30.59
N ILE A 88 -3.43 -38.12 30.00
CA ILE A 88 -2.15 -37.79 30.65
C ILE A 88 -1.78 -36.39 30.17
N LYS A 89 -1.98 -35.38 31.02
CA LYS A 89 -1.59 -33.99 30.71
C LYS A 89 -0.14 -33.77 31.14
N ASN A 90 0.68 -33.25 30.23
CA ASN A 90 2.00 -32.76 30.57
C ASN A 90 1.86 -31.29 31.02
N PRO A 91 2.21 -30.92 32.26
CA PRO A 91 1.95 -29.58 32.79
C PRO A 91 2.78 -28.46 32.14
N ASP A 92 3.83 -28.79 31.39
CA ASP A 92 4.76 -27.81 30.80
C ASP A 92 4.47 -27.42 29.34
N ASP A 93 3.49 -28.05 28.68
CA ASP A 93 3.13 -27.70 27.31
C ASP A 93 2.10 -26.56 27.31
N ASN A 94 2.58 -25.34 27.02
CA ASN A 94 1.72 -24.20 26.71
C ASN A 94 0.85 -24.55 25.48
N GLU A 95 -0.43 -24.80 25.72
CA GLU A 95 -1.43 -25.10 24.71
C GLU A 95 -1.64 -23.88 23.79
N ASN A 96 -0.80 -23.75 22.76
CA ASN A 96 -0.97 -22.77 21.69
C ASN A 96 -2.13 -23.22 20.78
N TYR A 97 -3.36 -22.96 21.21
CA TYR A 97 -4.52 -23.08 20.37
C TYR A 97 -4.39 -22.11 19.19
N ASN A 98 -4.21 -22.65 17.98
CA ASN A 98 -4.21 -21.88 16.73
C ASN A 98 -5.61 -21.33 16.47
N GLN A 99 -5.99 -20.27 17.19
CA GLN A 99 -7.10 -19.40 16.80
C GLN A 99 -6.71 -18.80 15.45
N GLY A 100 -7.58 -18.97 14.45
CA GLY A 100 -7.33 -18.51 13.09
C GLY A 100 -6.81 -17.08 13.07
N LYS A 101 -5.68 -16.85 12.38
CA LYS A 101 -5.10 -15.51 12.26
C LYS A 101 -6.11 -14.58 11.57
N ILE A 102 -6.61 -13.61 12.31
CA ILE A 102 -7.33 -12.46 11.73
C ILE A 102 -6.29 -11.70 10.91
N LEU A 103 -6.44 -11.72 9.60
CA LEU A 103 -5.63 -10.93 8.70
C LEU A 103 -5.95 -9.45 8.95
N HIS A 104 -5.10 -8.79 9.73
CA HIS A 104 -5.00 -7.34 9.65
C HIS A 104 -4.43 -7.01 8.27
N LEU A 105 -5.30 -6.80 7.30
CA LEU A 105 -4.93 -5.95 6.18
C LEU A 105 -4.54 -4.63 6.81
N GLN A 106 -3.25 -4.29 6.75
CA GLN A 106 -2.83 -2.91 6.92
C GLN A 106 -3.69 -2.15 5.93
N ASN A 107 -4.63 -1.35 6.42
CA ASN A 107 -5.20 -0.29 5.63
C ASN A 107 -3.97 0.51 5.18
N THR A 108 -3.52 0.27 3.95
CA THR A 108 -2.72 1.23 3.24
C THR A 108 -3.63 2.44 3.20
N SER A 109 -3.45 3.36 4.16
CA SER A 109 -4.20 4.58 4.22
C SER A 109 -3.88 5.25 2.89
N LYS A 110 -4.77 5.06 1.93
CA LYS A 110 -4.67 5.62 0.60
C LYS A 110 -4.51 7.10 0.85
N ASN A 111 -3.28 7.58 0.71
CA ASN A 111 -2.96 8.94 1.07
C ASN A 111 -3.50 9.79 -0.07
N ASN A 112 -4.82 10.02 -0.06
CA ASN A 112 -5.55 10.85 -1.02
C ASN A 112 -5.00 12.28 -1.08
N ASN A 113 -4.09 12.64 -0.17
CA ASN A 113 -3.37 13.90 -0.19
C ASN A 113 -2.24 13.93 -1.23
N ILE A 114 -1.69 12.79 -1.68
CA ILE A 114 -0.60 12.79 -2.67
C ILE A 114 -1.08 13.38 -4.01
N ASP A 115 -2.26 12.96 -4.48
CA ASP A 115 -2.86 13.47 -5.71
C ASP A 115 -3.27 14.95 -5.60
N LYS A 116 -3.80 15.38 -4.44
CA LYS A 116 -4.12 16.79 -4.17
C LYS A 116 -2.86 17.67 -4.05
N ASN A 117 -1.77 17.13 -3.51
CA ASN A 117 -0.52 17.85 -3.33
C ASN A 117 0.19 18.08 -4.66
N PHE A 118 -0.03 17.23 -5.67
CA PHE A 118 0.62 17.35 -6.97
C PHE A 118 0.28 18.66 -7.70
N TYR A 119 -1.01 18.99 -7.79
CA TYR A 119 -1.46 20.26 -8.35
C TYR A 119 -0.92 21.47 -7.57
N LEU A 120 -0.84 21.33 -6.24
CA LEU A 120 -0.36 22.37 -5.35
C LEU A 120 1.15 22.63 -5.56
N ILE A 121 1.95 21.58 -5.81
CA ILE A 121 3.38 21.69 -6.12
C ILE A 121 3.61 22.48 -7.42
N SER A 122 2.84 22.21 -8.48
CA SER A 122 2.94 22.95 -9.74
C SER A 122 2.60 24.44 -9.57
N ILE A 123 1.57 24.75 -8.77
CA ILE A 123 1.19 26.13 -8.45
C ILE A 123 2.29 26.84 -7.65
N VAL A 124 2.89 26.17 -6.67
CA VAL A 124 4.00 26.71 -5.87
C VAL A 124 5.23 26.99 -6.74
N ILE A 125 5.58 26.08 -7.66
CA ILE A 125 6.70 26.28 -8.60
C ILE A 125 6.45 27.51 -9.49
N SER A 126 5.22 27.69 -9.98
CA SER A 126 4.83 28.89 -10.75
C SER A 126 5.02 30.17 -9.92
N LEU A 127 4.52 30.19 -8.68
CA LEU A 127 4.67 31.32 -7.77
C LEU A 127 6.15 31.65 -7.50
N ILE A 128 6.98 30.66 -7.20
CA ILE A 128 8.42 30.84 -7.00
C ILE A 128 9.05 31.49 -8.23
N PHE A 129 8.73 30.99 -9.43
CA PHE A 129 9.27 31.53 -10.67
C PHE A 129 8.84 32.98 -10.91
N TYR A 130 7.59 33.32 -10.63
CA TYR A 130 7.11 34.70 -10.68
C TYR A 130 7.92 35.63 -9.75
N PHE A 131 8.17 35.20 -8.51
CA PHE A 131 8.95 35.97 -7.54
C PHE A 131 10.41 36.14 -7.96
N VAL A 132 11.05 35.08 -8.48
CA VAL A 132 12.43 35.16 -9.00
C VAL A 132 12.52 36.15 -10.16
N LEU A 133 11.57 36.13 -11.10
CA LEU A 133 11.50 37.10 -12.19
C LEU A 133 11.30 38.53 -11.67
N SER A 134 10.44 38.73 -10.66
CA SER A 134 10.27 40.05 -9.99
C SER A 134 11.57 40.57 -9.44
N TYR A 135 12.31 39.70 -8.74
CA TYR A 135 13.54 40.08 -8.07
C TYR A 135 14.65 40.46 -9.06
N LEU A 136 14.83 39.65 -10.11
CA LEU A 136 15.81 39.93 -11.18
C LEU A 136 15.50 41.24 -11.92
N GLU A 137 14.23 41.54 -12.15
CA GLU A 137 13.80 42.79 -12.79
C GLU A 137 14.08 44.00 -11.89
N THR A 138 13.85 43.88 -10.58
CA THR A 138 14.16 44.92 -9.59
C THR A 138 15.67 45.21 -9.53
N LEU A 139 16.50 44.17 -9.49
CA LEU A 139 17.97 44.30 -9.55
C LEU A 139 18.45 44.97 -10.85
N LYS A 140 17.83 44.64 -11.99
CA LYS A 140 18.18 45.21 -13.29
C LYS A 140 17.85 46.70 -13.37
N ILE A 141 16.72 47.14 -12.78
CA ILE A 141 16.37 48.56 -12.70
C ILE A 141 17.35 49.30 -11.79
N LEU A 142 17.70 48.72 -10.64
CA LEU A 142 18.65 49.30 -9.69
C LEU A 142 20.05 49.52 -10.31
N ASN A 143 20.53 48.56 -11.11
CA ASN A 143 21.82 48.65 -11.79
C ASN A 143 21.84 49.55 -13.04
N LYS A 144 20.68 49.94 -13.58
CA LYS A 144 20.58 50.81 -14.76
C LYS A 144 20.39 52.30 -14.40
N GLY A 145 20.13 52.59 -13.12
CA GLY A 145 20.02 53.93 -12.55
C GLY A 145 21.30 54.44 -11.87
N ARG A 146 22.38 53.65 -11.90
CA ARG A 146 23.77 54.09 -11.70
C ARG A 146 24.43 54.25 -13.07
#